data_AF-A0A7G8T9Y0-F1
#
_entry.id   AF-A0A7G8T9Y0-F1
#
_cell.length_a   1.000
_cell.length_b   1.000
_cell.length_c   1.000
_cell.angle_alpha   90.00
_cell.angle_beta   90.00
_cell.angle_gamma   90.00
#
_symmetry.space_group_name_H-M   'P 1'
#
loop_
_entity.id
_entity.type
_entity.pdbx_description
1 polymer ?
#
loop_
_entity_poly.entity_id
_entity_poly.type
_entity_poly.pdbx_seq_one_letter_code
_entity_poly.pdbx_strand_id
1 'polypeptide(L)'
;MEVYAEGKRIALHARCFGKHQSVYRLEHYLPLLEQRGRAILNAAPVRQNLPEEILEQIRTCDPKERIRILRQYCGNPEPKAPAITDVVLVRPVDLKRYDALTGGKAVIAHVR
;
A
#
# COMPACT_ATOMS: atom_id res chain seq x y z
N MET A 1 3.50 -6.42 -1.55
CA MET A 1 2.40 -7.41 -1.56
C MET A 1 1.31 -6.82 -2.41
N GLU A 2 1.13 -7.37 -3.61
CA GLU A 2 0.12 -6.89 -4.55
C GLU A 2 -1.02 -7.89 -4.59
N VAL A 3 -2.25 -7.39 -4.59
CA VAL A 3 -3.45 -8.21 -4.68
C VAL A 3 -4.14 -7.90 -6.00
N TYR A 4 -4.43 -8.93 -6.77
CA TYR A 4 -5.07 -8.85 -8.07
C TYR A 4 -6.42 -9.56 -8.05
N ALA A 5 -7.42 -8.98 -8.70
CA ALA A 5 -8.70 -9.61 -9.01
C ALA A 5 -9.05 -9.26 -10.46
N GLU A 6 -9.50 -10.24 -11.25
CA GLU A 6 -9.86 -10.07 -12.67
C GLU A 6 -8.74 -9.43 -13.52
N GLY A 7 -7.48 -9.76 -13.23
CA GLY A 7 -6.32 -9.18 -13.92
C GLY A 7 -6.01 -7.73 -13.54
N LYS A 8 -6.79 -7.11 -12.65
CA LYS A 8 -6.58 -5.74 -12.17
C LYS A 8 -6.00 -5.74 -10.74
N ARG A 9 -5.00 -4.90 -10.50
CA ARG A 9 -4.43 -4.71 -9.16
C ARG A 9 -5.44 -3.96 -8.28
N ILE A 10 -5.97 -4.64 -7.27
CA ILE A 10 -6.96 -4.09 -6.33
C ILE A 10 -6.35 -3.57 -5.03
N ALA A 11 -5.18 -4.07 -4.63
CA ALA A 11 -4.48 -3.57 -3.46
C ALA A 11 -2.96 -3.70 -3.61
N LEU A 12 -2.24 -2.85 -2.88
CA LEU A 12 -0.78 -2.90 -2.78
C LEU A 12 -0.39 -2.56 -1.34
N HIS A 13 0.21 -3.50 -0.64
CA HIS A 13 0.70 -3.35 0.73
C HIS A 13 2.22 -3.50 0.77
N ALA A 14 2.89 -2.66 1.56
CA ALA A 14 4.30 -2.87 1.87
C ALA A 14 4.48 -4.21 2.59
N ARG A 15 5.52 -4.97 2.23
CA ARG A 15 5.81 -6.24 2.90
C ARG A 15 6.49 -5.93 4.23
N CYS A 16 5.95 -6.47 5.32
CA CYS A 16 6.58 -6.41 6.63
C CYS A 16 7.45 -7.67 6.82
N PHE A 17 8.77 -7.51 6.96
CA PHE A 17 9.70 -8.62 7.18
C PHE A 17 10.07 -8.81 8.67
N GLY A 18 9.57 -7.94 9.56
CA GLY A 18 9.84 -8.00 10.99
C GLY A 18 9.01 -9.08 11.71
N LYS A 19 9.54 -9.60 12.82
CA LYS A 19 8.80 -10.51 13.72
C LYS A 19 7.92 -9.69 14.68
N HIS A 20 6.69 -10.17 14.94
CA HIS A 20 5.72 -9.55 15.86
C HIS A 20 5.35 -8.08 15.53
N GLN A 21 5.48 -7.66 14.27
CA GLN A 21 5.11 -6.30 13.84
C GLN A 21 3.73 -6.31 13.17
N SER A 22 2.87 -5.38 13.58
CA SER A 22 1.58 -5.10 12.93
C SER A 22 1.65 -3.75 12.25
N VAL A 23 1.49 -3.74 10.93
CA VAL A 23 1.47 -2.51 10.11
C VAL A 23 0.03 -2.17 9.76
N TYR A 24 -0.45 -1.05 10.27
CA TYR A 24 -1.81 -0.56 10.02
C TYR A 24 -1.81 0.52 8.94
N ARG A 25 -2.84 0.52 8.09
CA ARG A 25 -3.11 1.63 7.17
C ARG A 25 -4.27 2.46 7.68
N LEU A 26 -4.00 3.71 8.02
CA LEU A 26 -5.00 4.61 8.60
C LEU A 26 -6.30 4.71 7.79
N GLU A 27 -6.19 4.79 6.46
CA GLU A 27 -7.31 4.88 5.51
C GLU A 27 -8.40 3.83 5.76
N HIS A 28 -8.00 2.58 6.05
CA HIS A 28 -8.94 1.47 6.24
C HIS A 28 -9.71 1.54 7.55
N TYR A 29 -9.20 2.29 8.53
CA TYR A 29 -9.80 2.40 9.86
C TYR A 29 -10.63 3.66 10.05
N LEU A 30 -10.59 4.63 9.12
CA LEU A 30 -11.35 5.88 9.22
C LEU A 30 -12.85 5.68 9.56
N PRO A 31 -13.60 4.76 8.92
CA PRO A 31 -15.02 4.54 9.25
C PRO A 31 -15.22 4.05 10.69
N LEU A 32 -14.31 3.20 11.18
CA LEU A 32 -14.38 2.67 12.55
C LEU A 32 -14.01 3.74 13.58
N LEU A 33 -13.04 4.60 13.26
CA LEU A 33 -12.61 5.71 14.09
C LEU A 33 -13.69 6.78 14.23
N GLU A 34 -14.48 7.01 13.18
CA GLU A 34 -15.60 7.94 13.18
C GLU A 34 -16.72 7.49 14.13
N GLN A 35 -17.04 6.19 14.15
CA GLN A 35 -17.98 5.62 15.10
C GLN A 35 -17.47 5.67 16.55
N ARG A 36 -16.16 5.50 16.75
CA ARG A 36 -15.51 5.47 18.07
C ARG A 36 -14.60 6.65 18.30
N GLY A 37 -15.13 7.86 18.20
CA GLY A 37 -14.36 9.11 18.30
C GLY A 37 -13.49 9.25 19.55
N ARG A 38 -13.91 8.68 20.68
CA ARG A 38 -13.13 8.69 21.94
C ARG A 38 -11.85 7.85 21.86
N ALA A 39 -11.83 6.81 21.04
CA ALA A 39 -10.72 5.89 20.91
C ALA A 39 -9.63 6.37 19.92
N ILE A 40 -9.89 7.45 19.18
CA ILE A 40 -9.00 7.96 18.11
C ILE A 40 -7.57 8.16 18.62
N LEU A 41 -7.39 8.82 19.77
CA LEU A 41 -6.07 9.16 20.30
C LEU A 41 -5.25 7.93 20.72
N ASN A 42 -5.93 6.86 21.13
CA ASN A 42 -5.29 5.63 21.60
C ASN A 42 -5.20 4.56 20.51
N ALA A 43 -5.77 4.79 19.34
CA ALA A 43 -5.80 3.82 18.26
C ALA A 43 -4.39 3.62 17.69
N ALA A 44 -3.93 2.36 17.65
CA ALA A 44 -2.65 2.00 17.04
C ALA A 44 -2.50 2.52 15.59
N PRO A 45 -3.52 2.48 14.72
CA PRO A 45 -3.43 3.06 13.38
C PRO A 45 -3.11 4.56 13.38
N VAL A 46 -3.63 5.33 14.33
CA VAL A 46 -3.40 6.78 14.41
C VAL A 46 -1.97 7.06 14.89
N ARG A 47 -1.55 6.41 15.98
CA ARG A 47 -0.21 6.61 16.56
C ARG A 47 0.93 6.15 15.66
N GLN A 48 0.71 5.15 14.79
CA GLN A 48 1.73 4.64 13.88
C GLN A 48 1.86 5.42 12.57
N ASN A 49 0.79 6.07 12.11
CA ASN A 49 0.75 6.66 10.76
C ASN A 49 0.84 8.19 10.77
N LEU A 50 0.65 8.87 11.91
CA LEU A 50 0.72 10.32 11.99
C LEU A 50 2.05 10.81 12.60
N PRO A 51 2.60 11.93 12.10
CA PRO A 51 3.66 12.66 12.79
C PRO A 51 3.14 13.30 14.09
N GLU A 52 4.05 13.55 15.04
CA GLU A 52 3.69 14.07 16.37
C GLU A 52 2.97 15.43 16.30
N GLU A 53 3.33 16.29 15.36
CA GLU A 53 2.68 17.60 15.15
C GLU A 53 1.17 17.48 14.94
N ILE A 54 0.74 16.52 14.12
CA ILE A 54 -0.67 16.27 13.84
C ILE A 54 -1.32 15.56 15.04
N LEU A 55 -0.58 14.72 15.76
CA LEU A 55 -1.06 14.07 16.99
C LEU A 55 -1.39 15.11 18.07
N GLU A 56 -0.56 16.12 18.27
CA GLU A 56 -0.85 17.21 19.22
C GLU A 56 -2.04 18.07 18.77
N GLN A 57 -2.15 18.35 17.47
CA GLN A 57 -3.30 19.07 16.93
C GLN A 57 -4.61 18.32 17.20
N ILE A 58 -4.67 17.01 16.92
CA ILE A 58 -5.91 16.24 17.13
C ILE A 58 -6.26 16.07 18.61
N ARG A 59 -5.31 16.18 19.56
CA ARG A 59 -5.61 16.08 21.00
C ARG A 59 -6.48 17.23 21.48
N THR A 60 -6.27 18.43 20.94
CA THR A 60 -6.99 19.65 21.35
C THR A 60 -8.30 19.85 20.59
N CYS A 61 -8.46 19.24 19.42
CA CYS A 61 -9.67 19.36 18.61
C CYS A 61 -10.86 18.51 19.09
N ASP A 62 -12.07 18.93 18.70
CA ASP A 62 -13.31 18.17 18.86
C ASP A 62 -13.31 16.86 18.02
N PRO A 63 -14.06 15.82 18.43
CA PRO A 63 -14.08 14.53 17.73
C PRO A 63 -14.38 14.62 16.22
N LYS A 64 -15.28 15.52 15.81
CA LYS A 64 -15.60 15.73 14.38
C LYS A 64 -14.42 16.35 13.62
N GLU A 65 -13.77 17.33 14.22
CA GLU A 65 -12.59 17.99 13.66
C GLU A 65 -11.41 17.02 13.58
N ARG A 66 -11.22 16.14 14.56
CA ARG A 66 -10.21 15.06 14.49
C ARG A 66 -10.40 14.20 13.24
N ILE A 67 -11.63 13.73 12.99
CA ILE A 67 -11.94 12.92 11.81
C ILE A 67 -11.71 13.71 10.53
N ARG A 68 -12.06 15.01 10.50
CA ARG A 68 -11.80 15.90 9.35
C ARG A 68 -10.30 15.98 9.04
N ILE A 69 -9.46 16.20 10.05
CA ILE A 69 -8.00 16.25 9.92
C ILE A 69 -7.46 14.90 9.42
N LEU A 70 -7.91 13.78 10.00
CA LEU A 70 -7.47 12.45 9.59
C LEU A 70 -7.85 12.14 8.12
N ARG A 71 -9.05 12.54 7.69
CA ARG A 71 -9.48 12.41 6.29
C ARG A 71 -8.64 13.27 5.35
N GLN A 72 -8.33 14.51 5.74
CA GLN A 72 -7.46 15.40 4.96
C GLN A 72 -6.05 14.82 4.82
N TYR A 73 -5.51 14.27 5.91
CA TYR A 73 -4.19 13.62 5.90
C TYR A 73 -4.16 12.38 4.99
N CYS A 74 -5.22 11.56 5.01
CA CYS A 74 -5.34 10.40 4.11
C CYS A 74 -5.61 10.79 2.65
N GLY A 75 -6.28 11.93 2.43
CA GLY A 75 -6.67 12.42 1.10
C GLY A 75 -5.56 13.07 0.29
N ASN A 76 -4.36 13.23 0.87
CA ASN A 76 -3.14 13.56 0.15
C ASN A 76 -2.26 12.31 0.04
N PRO A 77 -2.60 11.35 -0.85
CA PRO A 77 -1.62 10.38 -1.25
C PRO A 77 -0.64 11.16 -2.14
N GLU A 78 0.49 11.58 -1.61
CA GLU A 78 1.67 11.55 -2.45
C GLU A 78 2.14 10.09 -2.44
N PRO A 79 1.76 9.24 -3.43
CA PRO A 79 2.61 8.13 -3.74
C PRO A 79 3.84 8.78 -4.37
N LYS A 80 4.87 9.04 -3.55
CA LYS A 80 6.22 9.18 -4.08
C LYS A 80 6.57 7.81 -4.63
N ALA A 81 6.10 7.54 -5.86
CA ALA A 81 6.60 6.44 -6.65
C ALA A 81 8.12 6.57 -6.57
N PRO A 82 8.84 5.56 -6.05
CA PRO A 82 10.28 5.68 -5.97
C PRO A 82 10.75 5.98 -7.39
N ALA A 83 11.37 7.14 -7.57
CA ALA A 83 12.04 7.46 -8.82
C ALA A 83 13.05 6.33 -9.02
N ILE A 84 12.81 5.47 -10.01
CA ILE A 84 13.62 4.29 -10.26
C ILE A 84 15.02 4.81 -10.63
N THR A 85 15.94 4.83 -9.66
CA THR A 85 17.27 5.45 -9.82
C THR A 85 18.22 4.56 -10.60
N ASP A 86 18.08 3.24 -10.45
CA ASP A 86 18.93 2.25 -11.12
C ASP A 86 18.20 1.63 -12.32
N VAL A 87 18.43 2.19 -13.49
CA VAL A 87 18.03 1.55 -14.75
C VAL A 87 19.04 0.45 -15.07
N VAL A 88 18.72 -0.79 -14.75
CA VAL A 88 19.59 -1.93 -15.09
C VAL A 88 19.51 -2.18 -16.60
N LEU A 89 20.62 -1.96 -17.31
CA LEU A 89 20.75 -2.28 -18.73
C LEU A 89 20.82 -3.80 -18.91
N VAL A 90 19.67 -4.42 -19.14
CA VAL A 90 19.59 -5.85 -19.44
C VAL A 90 20.12 -6.08 -20.85
N ARG A 91 21.19 -6.87 -20.99
CA ARG A 91 21.64 -7.31 -22.31
C ARG A 91 20.56 -8.18 -22.94
N PRO A 92 20.16 -7.94 -24.20
CA PRO A 92 19.23 -8.82 -24.89
C PRO A 92 19.89 -10.19 -25.05
N VAL A 93 19.26 -11.20 -24.44
CA VAL A 93 19.67 -12.60 -24.58
C VAL A 93 18.75 -13.25 -25.60
N ASP A 94 19.33 -13.94 -26.58
CA ASP A 94 18.57 -14.72 -27.55
C ASP A 94 18.00 -15.99 -26.91
N LEU A 95 16.69 -15.96 -26.63
CA LEU A 95 15.97 -17.07 -26.01
C LEU A 95 15.60 -18.19 -27.00
N LYS A 96 15.80 -17.98 -28.32
CA LYS A 96 15.44 -18.98 -29.35
C LYS A 96 16.15 -20.32 -29.16
N ARG A 97 17.29 -20.33 -28.49
CA ARG A 97 18.04 -21.55 -28.15
C ARG A 97 17.30 -22.43 -27.13
N TYR A 98 16.49 -21.84 -26.26
CA TYR A 98 15.68 -22.60 -25.29
C TYR A 98 14.45 -23.23 -25.95
N ASP A 99 13.85 -22.56 -26.94
CA ASP A 99 12.71 -23.09 -27.69
C ASP A 99 13.05 -24.43 -28.38
N ALA A 100 14.32 -24.62 -28.78
CA ALA A 100 14.82 -25.87 -29.35
C ALA A 100 14.97 -27.02 -28.32
N LEU A 101 15.08 -26.71 -27.02
CA LEU A 101 15.19 -27.71 -25.95
C LEU A 101 13.82 -28.21 -25.49
N THR A 102 12.76 -27.41 -25.65
CA THR A 102 11.39 -27.87 -25.46
C THR A 102 10.96 -28.64 -26.69
N GLY A 103 11.03 -29.97 -26.62
CA GLY A 103 10.49 -30.85 -27.66
C GLY A 103 9.01 -30.59 -27.92
N GLY A 104 8.72 -29.71 -28.90
CA GLY A 104 7.51 -29.72 -29.70
C GLY A 104 6.16 -29.51 -29.00
N LYS A 105 6.07 -28.79 -27.88
CA LYS A 105 4.77 -28.33 -27.36
C LYS A 105 4.81 -26.87 -26.92
N ALA A 106 4.77 -25.97 -27.89
CA ALA A 106 4.38 -24.59 -27.65
C ALA A 106 2.92 -24.58 -27.16
N VAL A 107 2.71 -24.27 -25.89
CA VAL A 107 1.37 -24.01 -25.36
C VAL A 107 0.98 -22.62 -25.85
N ILE A 108 0.24 -22.58 -26.96
CA ILE A 108 -0.33 -21.35 -27.51
C ILE A 108 -1.52 -20.99 -26.62
N ALA A 109 -1.28 -20.26 -25.53
CA ALA A 109 -2.34 -19.64 -24.75
C ALA A 109 -2.92 -18.46 -25.56
N HIS A 110 -3.96 -18.72 -26.34
CA HIS A 110 -4.80 -17.68 -26.91
C HIS A 110 -5.65 -17.07 -25.79
N VAL A 111 -5.36 -15.83 -25.42
CA VAL A 111 -6.27 -14.99 -24.62
C VAL A 111 -7.22 -14.32 -25.61
N ARG A 112 -8.50 -14.66 -25.53
CA ARG A 112 -9.62 -13.93 -26.13
C ARG A 112 -10.19 -12.95 -25.11
#